data_AF-A0A820MF37-F1
#
_entry.id   AF-A0A820MF37-F1
#
_cell.length_a   1.000
_cell.length_b   1.000
_cell.length_c   1.000
_cell.angle_alpha   90.00
_cell.angle_beta   90.00
_cell.angle_gamma   90.00
#
_symmetry.space_group_name_H-M   'P 1'
#
loop_
_entity.id
_entity.type
_entity.pdbx_description
1 polymer ?
#
loop_
_entity_poly.entity_id
_entity_poly.type
_entity_poly.pdbx_seq_one_letter_code
_entity_poly.pdbx_strand_id
1 'polypeptide(L)' 'RLCGTRCYGGSQQCLGGSVVCDFSQRLCGTRCYGGSQQCLGGGVVCDFGQRLCGTQCYSGSQQCFNG' A
#
# COMPACT_ATOMS: atom_id res chain seq x y z
N ARG A 1 -6.83 -20.72 4.35
CA ARG A 1 -6.48 -20.70 2.89
C ARG A 1 -5.00 -20.32 2.77
N LEU A 2 -4.29 -20.69 1.70
CA LEU A 2 -2.86 -20.37 1.53
C LEU A 2 -2.68 -19.24 0.51
N CYS A 3 -1.77 -18.30 0.80
CA CYS A 3 -1.36 -17.20 -0.06
C CYS A 3 0.17 -17.12 -0.08
N GLY A 4 0.77 -17.44 -1.22
CA GLY A 4 2.22 -17.71 -1.29
C GLY A 4 2.61 -18.80 -0.30
N THR A 5 3.35 -18.42 0.74
CA THR A 5 3.81 -19.32 1.81
C THR A 5 3.09 -19.12 3.15
N ARG A 6 2.06 -18.27 3.21
CA ARG A 6 1.36 -17.92 4.45
C ARG A 6 -0.09 -18.35 4.45
N CYS A 7 -0.57 -18.79 5.60
CA CYS A 7 -1.99 -19.03 5.83
C CYS A 7 -2.73 -17.72 6.13
N TYR A 8 -3.96 -17.60 5.63
CA TYR A 8 -4.86 -16.48 5.91
C TYR A 8 -6.29 -16.95 6.22
N GLY A 9 -7.00 -16.11 6.99
CA GLY A 9 -8.31 -16.40 7.59
C GLY A 9 -9.50 -15.69 6.93
N GLY A 10 -10.66 -15.74 7.60
CA GLY A 10 -11.95 -15.30 7.05
C GLY A 10 -12.13 -13.79 6.84
N SER A 11 -11.36 -12.95 7.52
CA SER A 11 -11.34 -11.49 7.33
C SER A 11 -10.29 -11.03 6.32
N GLN A 12 -9.55 -11.98 5.73
CA GLN A 12 -8.40 -11.72 4.88
C GLN A 12 -8.61 -12.27 3.47
N GLN A 13 -7.91 -11.66 2.52
CA GLN A 13 -7.86 -12.05 1.12
C GLN A 13 -6.40 -12.14 0.65
N CYS A 14 -6.18 -12.98 -0.35
CA CYS A 14 -4.88 -13.09 -1.01
C CYS A 14 -4.88 -12.22 -2.27
N LEU A 15 -3.99 -11.24 -2.32
CA LEU A 15 -3.78 -10.36 -3.46
C LEU A 15 -2.40 -10.62 -4.07
N GLY A 16 -2.32 -10.57 -5.41
CA GLY A 16 -1.07 -10.80 -6.13
C GLY A 16 -0.46 -12.20 -5.95
N GLY A 17 -1.24 -13.17 -5.47
CA GLY A 17 -0.79 -14.56 -5.26
C GLY A 17 0.11 -14.80 -4.05
N SER A 18 0.59 -13.75 -3.37
CA SER A 18 1.54 -13.87 -2.25
C SER A 18 1.36 -12.85 -1.13
N VAL A 19 0.45 -11.87 -1.27
CA VAL A 19 0.24 -10.82 -0.26
C VAL A 19 -1.12 -11.02 0.40
N VAL A 20 -1.12 -11.16 1.72
CA VAL A 20 -2.35 -11.27 2.52
C VAL A 20 -2.75 -9.89 3.01
N CYS A 21 -3.96 -9.46 2.65
CA CYS A 21 -4.55 -8.18 3.06
C CYS A 21 -5.92 -8.42 3.72
N ASP A 22 -6.42 -7.47 4.50
CA ASP A 22 -7.83 -7.52 4.92
C ASP A 22 -8.77 -7.33 3.73
N PHE A 23 -10.02 -7.80 3.84
CA PHE A 23 -11.02 -7.67 2.76
C PHE A 23 -11.31 -6.24 2.31
N SER A 24 -11.14 -5.26 3.20
CA SER A 24 -11.33 -3.84 2.89
C SER A 24 -10.11 -3.18 2.23
N GLN A 25 -8.97 -3.87 2.19
CA GLN A 25 -7.72 -3.33 1.70
C GLN A 25 -7.46 -3.70 0.24
N ARG A 26 -6.59 -2.93 -0.43
CA ARG A 26 -6.14 -3.14 -1.80
C ARG A 26 -4.63 -3.30 -1.87
N LEU A 27 -4.12 -3.86 -2.96
CA LEU A 27 -2.69 -4.05 -3.17
C LEU A 27 -2.06 -2.81 -3.84
N CYS A 28 -0.94 -2.35 -3.30
CA CYS A 28 -0.05 -1.34 -3.86
C CYS A 28 1.38 -1.90 -3.90
N GLY A 29 1.84 -2.34 -5.07
CA GLY A 29 3.08 -3.11 -5.20
C GLY A 29 3.01 -4.40 -4.38
N THR A 30 3.73 -4.43 -3.26
CA THR A 30 3.77 -5.58 -2.33
C THR A 30 3.11 -5.28 -0.97
N ARG A 31 2.42 -4.15 -0.83
CA ARG A 31 1.80 -3.69 0.42
C ARG A 31 0.29 -3.56 0.28
N CYS A 32 -0.41 -3.80 1.38
CA CYS A 32 -1.83 -3.55 1.48
C CYS A 32 -2.07 -2.10 1.92
N TYR A 33 -3.12 -1.47 1.41
CA TYR A 33 -3.54 -0.13 1.83
C TYR A 33 -5.07 -0.03 1.97
N GLY A 34 -5.52 0.86 2.85
CA GLY A 34 -6.93 1.02 3.24
C GLY A 34 -7.48 2.45 3.06
N GLY A 35 -8.63 2.71 3.69
CA GLY A 35 -9.47 3.89 3.42
C GLY A 35 -8.87 5.27 3.71
N SER A 36 -7.83 5.37 4.55
CA SER A 36 -7.10 6.64 4.80
C SER A 36 -5.85 6.80 3.92
N GLN A 37 -5.60 5.83 3.05
CA GLN A 37 -4.37 5.72 2.27
C GLN A 37 -4.65 5.66 0.76
N GLN A 38 -3.63 6.00 -0.02
CA GLN A 38 -3.62 5.95 -1.47
C GLN A 38 -2.33 5.27 -1.95
N CYS A 39 -2.41 4.62 -3.11
CA CYS A 39 -1.24 4.04 -3.78
C CYS A 39 -0.67 5.03 -4.79
N LEU A 40 0.57 5.47 -4.59
CA LEU A 40 1.31 6.35 -5.49
C LEU A 40 2.50 5.61 -6.11
N GLY A 41 2.79 5.92 -7.38
CA GLY A 41 3.94 5.34 -8.10
C GLY A 41 3.90 3.81 -8.23
N GLY A 42 2.72 3.18 -8.08
CA GLY A 42 2.55 1.74 -8.23
C GLY A 42 3.12 0.85 -7.11
N GLY A 43 3.68 1.45 -6.06
CA GLY A 43 4.30 0.67 -4.96
C GLY A 43 4.48 1.40 -3.63
N VAL A 44 4.11 2.69 -3.57
CA VAL A 44 4.25 3.49 -2.35
C VAL A 44 2.87 3.80 -1.80
N VAL A 45 2.63 3.41 -0.55
CA VAL A 45 1.39 3.71 0.17
C VAL A 45 1.59 4.99 0.94
N CYS A 46 0.76 5.99 0.66
CA CYS A 46 0.78 7.30 1.30
C CYS A 46 -0.58 7.61 1.93
N ASP A 47 -0.63 8.53 2.89
CA ASP A 47 -1.92 9.02 3.38
C ASP A 47 -2.61 9.88 2.32
N PHE A 48 -3.94 9.96 2.39
CA PHE A 48 -4.69 10.87 1.53
C PHE A 48 -4.20 12.32 1.70
N GLY A 49 -3.97 13.00 0.57
CA GLY A 49 -3.44 14.37 0.54
C GLY A 49 -1.91 14.47 0.55
N GLN A 50 -1.20 13.38 0.79
CA GLN A 50 0.24 13.31 0.55
C GLN A 50 0.54 13.12 -0.95
N ARG A 51 1.75 13.51 -1.34
CA ARG A 51 2.30 13.35 -2.69
C ARG A 51 3.55 12.49 -2.66
N LEU A 52 3.94 11.96 -3.81
CA LEU A 52 5.13 11.12 -3.93
C LEU A 52 6.37 11.96 -4.32
N CYS A 53 7.42 11.88 -3.50
CA CYS A 53 8.75 12.43 -3.77
C CYS A 53 9.75 11.27 -3.83
N GLY A 54 10.14 10.85 -5.03
CA GLY A 54 10.94 9.65 -5.20
C GLY A 54 10.20 8.42 -4.67
N THR A 55 10.65 7.87 -3.55
CA THR A 55 10.04 6.70 -2.88
C THR A 55 9.32 7.04 -1.58
N GLN A 56 9.22 8.32 -1.22
CA GLN A 56 8.63 8.78 0.05
C GLN A 56 7.39 9.66 -0.15
N CYS A 57 6.50 9.62 0.83
CA CYS A 57 5.31 10.43 0.88
C CYS A 57 5.59 11.75 1.59
N TYR A 58 5.13 12.87 1.03
CA TYR A 58 5.29 14.19 1.65
C TYR A 58 3.96 14.93 1.72
N SER A 59 3.78 15.72 2.78
CA SER A 59 2.68 16.69 2.91
C SER A 59 3.16 18.08 2.50
N GLY A 60 2.24 18.96 2.07
CA GLY A 60 2.55 20.24 1.42
C GLY A 60 3.41 21.23 2.21
N SER A 61 3.75 20.96 3.48
CA SER A 61 4.71 21.74 4.26
C SER A 61 6.17 21.35 4.02
N GLN A 62 6.44 20.26 3.30
CA GLN A 62 7.78 19.73 3.05
C GLN A 62 8.21 20.00 1.61
N GLN A 63 9.39 20.59 1.44
CA GLN A 63 10.00 20.79 0.14
C GLN A 63 10.62 19.47 -0.34
N CYS A 64 10.05 18.90 -1.41
CA CYS A 64 10.63 17.75 -2.09
C CYS A 64 11.75 18.22 -3.01
N PHE A 65 13.01 17.93 -2.65
CA PHE A 65 14.14 18.03 -3.56
C PHE A 65 14.37 16.65 -4.17
N ASN A 66 13.84 16.43 -5.39
CA ASN A 66 14.28 15.31 -6.21
C ASN A 66 15.66 15.70 -6.77
N GLY A 67 16.72 15.13 -6.20
CA GLY A 67 18.07 15.20 -6.74
C GLY A 67 18.29 14.15 -7.80
#